data_AF-A0A4R4ENU7-F1
#
_entry.id   AF-A0A4R4ENU7-F1
#
_cell.length_a   1.000
_cell.length_b   1.000
_cell.length_c   1.000
_cell.angle_alpha   90.00
_cell.angle_beta   90.00
_cell.angle_gamma   90.00
#
_symmetry.space_group_name_H-M   'P 1'
#
loop_
_entity.id
_entity.type
_entity.pdbx_description
1 polymer ?
#
loop_
_entity_poly.entity_id
_entity_poly.type
_entity_poly.pdbx_seq_one_letter_code
_entity_poly.pdbx_strand_id
1 'polypeptide(L)' 'MPKKVLRSQSVQYPYKVQLNKTKVITRDGVGTVTQQKSEWLFVKLDHSDRTVRTNIFYAELIETI' A
#
# COMPACT_ATOMS: atom_id res chain seq x y z
N MET A 1 25.51 7.16 -17.30
CA MET A 1 24.18 7.78 -17.43
C MET A 1 23.15 6.93 -16.70
N PRO A 2 22.28 7.50 -15.83
CA PRO A 2 21.29 6.69 -15.12
C PRO A 2 20.19 6.26 -16.09
N LYS A 3 19.98 4.95 -16.23
CA LYS A 3 18.93 4.38 -17.09
C LYS A 3 17.55 4.72 -16.50
N LYS A 4 16.68 5.36 -17.30
CA LYS A 4 15.26 5.54 -17.00
C LYS A 4 14.60 4.15 -16.94
N VAL A 5 14.34 3.64 -15.74
CA VAL A 5 13.56 2.41 -15.58
C VAL A 5 12.12 2.72 -15.96
N LEU A 6 11.59 2.01 -16.96
CA LEU A 6 10.21 2.12 -17.36
C LEU A 6 9.31 1.61 -16.22
N ARG A 7 8.22 2.31 -15.91
CA ARG A 7 7.23 1.96 -14.86
C ARG A 7 6.63 0.56 -15.03
N SER A 8 6.76 -0.02 -16.22
CA SER A 8 6.36 -1.39 -16.57
C SER A 8 7.42 -2.44 -16.24
N GLN A 9 8.68 -2.07 -15.99
CA GLN A 9 9.76 -2.95 -15.52
C GLN A 9 9.87 -2.99 -13.98
N SER A 10 9.18 -2.08 -13.27
CA SER A 10 9.01 -2.14 -11.81
C SER A 10 7.85 -3.05 -11.41
N VAL A 11 7.78 -4.26 -11.97
CA VAL A 11 6.75 -5.26 -11.61
C VAL A 11 6.89 -5.71 -10.14
N GLN A 12 8.01 -5.38 -9.50
CA GLN A 12 8.14 -5.26 -8.04
C GLN A 12 7.93 -3.80 -7.60
N TYR A 13 6.70 -3.32 -7.75
CA TYR A 13 6.15 -2.35 -6.80
C TYR A 13 6.35 -2.95 -5.40
N PRO A 14 6.80 -2.19 -4.37
CA PRO A 14 7.74 -2.68 -3.37
C PRO A 14 7.28 -3.91 -2.58
N TYR A 15 5.98 -4.23 -2.58
CA TYR A 15 5.41 -5.45 -2.04
C TYR A 15 4.11 -5.83 -2.75
N LYS A 16 3.79 -7.13 -2.75
CA LYS A 16 2.49 -7.64 -3.23
C LYS A 16 1.42 -7.31 -2.19
N VAL A 17 0.41 -6.54 -2.59
CA VAL A 17 -0.73 -6.22 -1.75
C VAL A 17 -1.84 -7.26 -1.97
N GLN A 18 -2.19 -7.97 -0.91
CA GLN A 18 -3.37 -8.82 -0.85
C GLN A 18 -4.50 -8.07 -0.15
N LEU A 19 -5.61 -7.86 -0.86
CA LEU A 19 -6.78 -7.17 -0.31
C LEU A 19 -7.31 -7.94 0.91
N ASN A 20 -7.72 -7.20 1.93
CA ASN A 20 -8.24 -7.68 3.22
C ASN A 20 -7.27 -8.60 4.01
N LYS A 21 -5.99 -8.65 3.62
CA LYS A 21 -4.96 -9.46 4.28
C LYS A 21 -3.70 -8.66 4.58
N THR A 22 -3.31 -7.79 3.66
CA THR A 22 -2.12 -6.95 3.82
C THR A 22 -2.40 -5.82 4.79
N LYS A 23 -1.62 -5.78 5.87
CA LYS A 23 -1.59 -4.65 6.80
C LYS A 23 -0.48 -3.68 6.44
N VAL A 24 -0.79 -2.40 6.48
CA VAL A 24 0.15 -1.32 6.21
C VAL A 24 0.10 -0.26 7.30
N ILE A 25 1.25 0.36 7.58
CA ILE A 25 1.36 1.57 8.38
C ILE A 25 1.19 2.75 7.44
N THR A 26 0.26 3.63 7.78
CA THR A 26 0.07 4.94 7.14
C THR A 26 0.36 6.04 8.15
N ARG A 27 0.42 7.30 7.69
CA ARG A 27 0.57 8.46 8.59
C ARG A 27 -0.55 8.57 9.63
N ASP A 28 -1.74 8.09 9.27
CA ASP A 28 -2.93 8.11 10.13
C ASP A 28 -3.00 6.90 11.07
N GLY A 29 -2.08 5.94 10.92
CA GLY A 29 -1.99 4.73 11.74
C GLY A 29 -1.95 3.44 10.95
N VAL A 30 -2.06 2.34 11.67
CA VAL A 30 -2.07 0.98 11.13
C VAL A 30 -3.46 0.64 10.59
N GLY A 31 -3.50 -0.02 9.43
CA GLY A 31 -4.75 -0.55 8.91
C GLY A 31 -4.57 -1.62 7.85
N THR A 32 -5.70 -2.19 7.44
CA THR A 32 -5.77 -3.25 6.44
C THR A 32 -6.14 -2.67 5.08
N VAL A 33 -5.44 -3.09 4.02
CA VAL A 33 -5.76 -2.64 2.67
C VAL A 33 -7.07 -3.27 2.20
N THR A 34 -8.07 -2.46 1.90
CA THR A 34 -9.38 -2.92 1.41
C THR A 34 -9.50 -2.81 -0.11
N GLN A 35 -8.83 -1.81 -0.71
CA GLN A 35 -8.84 -1.61 -2.15
C GLN A 35 -7.50 -1.07 -2.65
N GLN A 36 -7.13 -1.46 -3.86
CA GLN A 36 -5.98 -0.90 -4.57
C GLN A 36 -6.43 -0.36 -5.92
N LYS A 37 -6.05 0.88 -6.24
CA LYS A 37 -6.22 1.50 -7.56
C LYS A 37 -4.89 2.06 -8.03
N SER A 38 -4.22 1.33 -8.91
CA SER A 38 -2.88 1.67 -9.41
C SER A 38 -1.90 1.87 -8.24
N GLU A 39 -1.52 3.12 -7.94
CA GLU A 39 -0.55 3.50 -6.90
C GLU A 39 -1.24 3.87 -5.58
N TRP A 40 -2.56 3.91 -5.55
CA TRP A 40 -3.34 4.29 -4.38
C TRP A 40 -3.85 3.06 -3.65
N LEU A 41 -3.64 3.06 -2.34
CA LEU A 41 -4.18 2.10 -1.39
C LEU A 41 -5.29 2.78 -0.59
N PHE A 42 -6.40 2.06 -0.45
CA PHE A 42 -7.46 2.39 0.48
C PHE A 42 -7.27 1.48 1.68
N VAL A 43 -6.96 2.10 2.82
CA VAL A 43 -6.59 1.40 4.04
C VAL A 43 -7.67 1.68 5.07
N LYS A 44 -8.29 0.63 5.58
CA LYS A 44 -9.21 0.72 6.70
C LYS A 44 -8.39 0.65 7.98
N LEU A 45 -8.42 1.73 8.77
CA LEU A 45 -7.63 1.82 10.01
C LEU A 45 -8.16 0.81 11.05
N ASP A 46 -7.27 0.24 11.86
CA ASP A 46 -7.68 -0.75 12.87
C ASP A 46 -8.36 -0.07 14.07
N HIS A 47 -7.92 1.14 14.42
CA HIS A 47 -8.44 1.92 15.55
C HIS A 47 -9.68 2.77 15.20
N SER A 48 -10.09 2.80 13.94
CA SER A 48 -11.19 3.64 13.47
C SER A 48 -11.84 3.02 12.24
N ASP A 49 -13.17 3.04 12.15
CA ASP A 49 -13.89 2.55 10.96
C ASP A 49 -13.71 3.46 9.71
N ARG A 50 -12.70 4.33 9.72
CA ARG A 50 -12.34 5.24 8.64
C ARG A 50 -11.45 4.53 7.63
N THR A 51 -11.77 4.75 6.35
CA THR A 51 -10.90 4.37 5.23
C THR A 51 -10.10 5.59 4.80
N VAL A 52 -8.77 5.48 4.86
CA VAL A 52 -7.85 6.52 4.38
C VAL A 52 -7.27 6.12 3.03
N ARG A 53 -7.06 7.13 2.18
CA ARG A 53 -6.41 6.95 0.88
C ARG A 53 -4.94 7.33 1.01
N THR A 54 -4.06 6.36 0.88
CA THR A 54 -2.61 6.57 0.90
C THR A 54 -1.98 6.13 -0.42
N ASN A 55 -0.82 6.70 -0.76
CA ASN A 55 -0.04 6.17 -1.86
C ASN A 55 0.80 5.00 -1.33
N ILE A 56 0.90 3.91 -2.09
CA ILE A 56 1.71 2.74 -1.75
C ILE A 56 3.18 3.08 -1.49
N PHE A 57 3.70 4.17 -2.06
CA PHE A 57 5.06 4.65 -1.78
C PHE A 57 5.24 5.25 -0.37
N TYR A 58 4.15 5.60 0.30
CA TYR A 58 4.15 6.18 1.65
C TYR A 58 3.60 5.21 2.70
N ALA A 59 3.34 3.97 2.31
CA ALA A 59 2.80 2.95 3.19
C ALA A 59 3.88 1.90 3.47
N GLU A 60 4.12 1.61 4.74
CA GLU A 60 5.06 0.55 5.16
C GLU A 60 4.30 -0.75 5.38
N LEU A 61 4.81 -1.85 4.83
CA LEU A 61 4.20 -3.17 5.01
C LEU A 61 4.51 -3.68 6.42
N ILE A 62 3.48 -4.05 7.18
CA ILE A 62 3.67 -4.65 8.52
C ILE A 62 3.85 -6.15 8.39
N GLU A 63 2.92 -6.82 7.68
CA GLU A 63 2.92 -8.28 7.55
C GLU A 63 1.94 -8.71 6.46
N THR A 64 2.18 -9.90 5.89
CA THR A 64 1.22 -10.63 5.07
C THR A 64 0.94 -11.94 5.80
N ILE A 65 -0.30 -12.11 6.29
CA ILE A 65 -0.75 -13.34 6.98
C ILE A 65 -1.04 -14.43 5.94
#